data_AF-A0A0F7Q003-F1
#
_entry.id   AF-A0A0F7Q003-F1
#
_cell.length_a   1.000
_cell.length_b   1.000
_cell.length_c   1.000
_cell.angle_alpha   90.00
_cell.angle_beta   90.00
_cell.angle_gamma   90.00
#
_symmetry.space_group_name_H-M   'P 1'
#
loop_
_entity.id
_entity.type
_entity.pdbx_description
1 polymer ?
#
loop_
_entity_poly.entity_id
_entity_poly.type
_entity_poly.pdbx_seq_one_letter_code
_entity_poly.pdbx_strand_id
1 'polypeptide(L)'
;VLKSANTLWLLRYKPEDIPVLRDNFNVPEFMLKRFLKMPEGPAPDGSGVPVLGVFRVKSGTLARILKFTVGPLELWALNSSPKDSALRKTLTNKLGSVRARKILAENFPRGSATSLIEHRAGQHNSDNVIEDLASELIRKQGYNL
;
A
#
# COMPACT_ATOMS: atom_id res chain seq x y z
N VAL A 1 -10.34 23.21 16.37
CA VAL A 1 -9.66 22.81 15.11
C VAL A 1 -8.36 23.58 14.99
N LEU A 2 -7.26 22.91 14.62
CA LEU A 2 -5.85 23.33 14.75
C LEU A 2 -5.47 24.61 13.96
N LYS A 3 -5.85 25.80 14.45
CA LYS A 3 -5.54 27.09 13.78
C LYS A 3 -4.03 27.36 13.62
N SER A 4 -3.22 26.79 14.51
CA SER A 4 -1.76 26.93 14.55
C SER A 4 -1.01 25.91 13.69
N ALA A 5 -1.69 24.93 13.07
CA ALA A 5 -1.00 23.95 12.24
C ALA A 5 -0.49 24.62 10.95
N ASN A 6 0.83 24.64 10.80
CA ASN A 6 1.50 25.16 9.59
C ASN A 6 1.61 24.11 8.49
N THR A 7 1.42 22.83 8.82
CA THR A 7 1.46 21.73 7.86
C THR A 7 0.42 20.68 8.21
N LEU A 8 -0.31 20.20 7.21
CA LEU A 8 -1.17 19.04 7.30
C LEU A 8 -0.69 17.98 6.30
N TRP A 9 -0.70 16.73 6.76
CA TRP A 9 -0.52 15.55 5.93
C TRP A 9 -1.80 14.71 6.04
N LEU A 10 -2.56 14.64 4.96
CA LEU A 10 -3.84 13.94 4.92
C LEU A 10 -3.71 12.71 4.05
N LEU A 11 -3.76 11.53 4.66
CA LEU A 11 -3.86 10.24 3.96
C LEU A 11 -5.28 10.02 3.42
N ARG A 12 -6.28 10.37 4.24
CA ARG A 12 -7.71 10.38 3.91
C ARG A 12 -8.41 11.46 4.74
N TYR A 13 -9.60 11.86 4.28
CA TYR A 13 -10.57 12.64 5.04
C TYR A 13 -11.96 12.36 4.46
N LYS A 14 -13.02 12.76 5.15
CA LYS A 14 -14.40 12.51 4.69
C LYS A 14 -14.93 13.71 3.88
N PRO A 15 -15.88 13.52 2.95
CA PRO A 15 -16.47 14.63 2.20
C PRO A 15 -17.01 15.76 3.10
N GLU A 16 -17.52 15.42 4.29
CA GLU A 16 -17.99 16.37 5.31
C GLU A 16 -16.89 17.31 5.83
N ASP A 17 -15.60 16.96 5.71
CA ASP A 17 -14.47 17.78 6.14
C ASP A 17 -14.09 18.86 5.10
N ILE A 18 -14.68 18.84 3.90
CA ILE A 18 -14.37 19.80 2.83
C ILE A 18 -14.53 21.26 3.27
N PRO A 19 -15.64 21.67 3.92
CA PRO A 19 -15.79 23.06 4.39
C PRO A 19 -14.68 23.46 5.36
N VAL A 20 -14.31 22.57 6.29
CA VAL A 20 -13.24 22.83 7.26
C VAL A 20 -11.88 22.98 6.56
N LEU A 21 -11.56 22.13 5.59
CA LEU A 21 -10.31 22.18 4.83
C LEU A 21 -10.22 23.39 3.90
N ARG A 22 -11.34 23.78 3.29
CA ARG A 22 -11.43 24.98 2.45
C ARG A 22 -11.34 26.24 3.29
N ASP A 23 -12.15 26.35 4.33
CA ASP A 23 -12.38 27.63 5.02
C ASP A 23 -11.29 27.92 6.07
N ASN A 24 -10.69 26.89 6.68
CA ASN A 24 -9.65 27.09 7.72
C ASN A 24 -8.22 26.92 7.20
N PHE A 25 -8.04 26.16 6.12
CA PHE A 25 -6.71 25.85 5.56
C PHE A 25 -6.52 26.39 4.13
N ASN A 26 -7.54 27.04 3.55
CA ASN A 26 -7.52 27.64 2.22
C ASN A 26 -7.12 26.64 1.12
N VAL A 27 -7.55 25.38 1.26
CA VAL A 27 -7.31 24.35 0.23
C VAL A 27 -8.35 24.53 -0.89
N PRO A 28 -7.93 24.68 -2.16
CA PRO A 28 -8.86 24.74 -3.28
C PRO A 28 -9.77 23.52 -3.37
N GLU A 29 -11.08 23.74 -3.47
CA GLU A 29 -12.08 22.66 -3.42
C GLU A 29 -11.93 21.62 -4.54
N PHE A 30 -11.49 22.04 -5.74
CA PHE A 30 -11.22 21.10 -6.84
C PHE A 30 -10.11 20.09 -6.49
N MET A 31 -9.12 20.49 -5.70
CA MET A 31 -8.05 19.60 -5.26
C MET A 31 -8.56 18.60 -4.25
N LEU A 32 -9.39 19.06 -3.31
CA LEU A 32 -10.06 18.20 -2.35
C LEU A 32 -10.90 17.14 -3.08
N LYS A 33 -11.74 17.56 -4.02
CA LYS A 33 -12.54 16.65 -4.85
C LYS A 33 -11.68 15.69 -5.68
N ARG A 34 -10.53 16.14 -6.19
CA ARG A 34 -9.58 15.27 -6.90
C ARG A 34 -8.96 14.22 -5.98
N PHE A 35 -8.55 14.61 -4.77
CA PHE A 35 -7.92 13.70 -3.81
C PHE A 35 -8.87 12.61 -3.32
N LEU A 36 -10.15 12.93 -3.07
CA LEU A 36 -11.16 11.94 -2.68
C LEU A 36 -11.35 10.81 -3.72
N LYS A 37 -11.14 11.11 -5.00
CA LYS A 37 -11.24 10.13 -6.10
C LYS A 37 -10.00 9.23 -6.23
N MET A 38 -8.93 9.50 -5.47
CA MET A 38 -7.72 8.70 -5.51
C MET A 38 -7.84 7.46 -4.62
N PRO A 39 -7.09 6.38 -4.93
CA PRO A 39 -7.10 5.16 -4.13
C PRO A 39 -6.65 5.42 -2.69
N GLU A 40 -7.17 4.63 -1.75
CA GLU A 40 -6.91 4.81 -0.31
C GLU A 40 -5.57 4.21 0.15
N GLY A 41 -4.91 3.45 -0.71
CA GLY A 41 -3.67 2.74 -0.42
C GLY A 41 -2.69 2.83 -1.57
N PRO A 42 -1.64 1.97 -1.56
CA PRO A 42 -0.66 1.93 -2.62
C PRO A 42 -1.35 1.73 -3.97
N ALA A 43 -1.09 2.63 -4.91
CA ALA A 43 -1.67 2.55 -6.23
C ALA A 43 -1.24 1.22 -6.92
N PRO A 44 -2.14 0.54 -7.65
CA PRO A 44 -1.82 -0.73 -8.31
C PRO A 44 -0.67 -0.62 -9.31
N ASP A 45 -0.39 0.57 -9.83
CA ASP A 45 0.72 0.85 -10.73
C ASP A 45 2.08 0.99 -10.03
N GLY A 46 2.13 0.84 -8.70
CA GLY A 46 3.35 0.98 -7.90
C GLY A 46 3.75 2.44 -7.64
N SER A 47 2.93 3.41 -8.05
CA SER A 47 3.23 4.83 -7.86
C SER A 47 3.12 5.30 -6.41
N GLY A 48 2.67 4.44 -5.49
CA GLY A 48 2.66 4.70 -4.05
C GLY A 48 1.29 5.17 -3.52
N VAL A 49 1.28 5.63 -2.27
CA VAL A 49 0.08 6.10 -1.58
C VAL A 49 -0.09 7.60 -1.85
N PRO A 50 -1.25 8.06 -2.35
CA PRO A 50 -1.52 9.48 -2.48
C PRO A 50 -1.70 10.12 -1.10
N VAL A 51 -1.00 11.23 -0.86
CA VAL A 51 -1.11 12.03 0.37
C VAL A 51 -1.33 13.48 0.00
N LEU A 52 -2.34 14.12 0.57
CA LEU A 52 -2.54 15.55 0.42
C LEU A 52 -1.68 16.29 1.45
N GLY A 53 -0.61 16.92 0.97
CA GLY A 53 0.22 17.83 1.74
C GLY A 53 -0.30 19.26 1.62
N VAL A 54 -0.59 19.89 2.77
CA VAL A 54 -1.00 21.29 2.87
C VAL A 54 0.04 22.03 3.69
N PHE A 55 0.66 23.05 3.12
CA PHE A 55 1.75 23.81 3.72
C PHE A 55 1.40 25.30 3.73
N ARG A 56 1.45 25.92 4.91
CA ARG A 56 1.36 27.37 5.04
C ARG A 56 2.73 27.97 4.75
N VAL A 57 2.83 28.68 3.63
CA VAL A 57 4.04 29.40 3.21
C VAL A 57 3.79 30.90 3.29
N LYS A 58 4.85 31.71 3.18
CA LYS A 58 4.75 33.19 3.27
C LYS A 58 3.76 33.78 2.27
N SER A 59 3.61 33.18 1.08
CA SER A 59 2.72 33.62 0.01
C SER A 59 1.31 33.04 0.06
N GLY A 60 0.97 32.23 1.07
CA GLY A 60 -0.36 31.62 1.21
C GLY A 60 -0.31 30.11 1.49
N THR A 61 -1.36 29.39 1.09
CA THR A 61 -1.42 27.92 1.22
C THR A 61 -0.90 27.26 -0.05
N LEU A 62 0.13 26.42 0.11
CA LEU A 62 0.55 25.46 -0.90
C LEU A 62 -0.11 24.12 -0.59
N ALA A 63 -1.01 23.66 -1.44
CA ALA A 63 -1.59 22.33 -1.33
C ALA A 63 -1.24 21.48 -2.57
N ARG A 64 -0.73 20.27 -2.31
CA ARG A 64 -0.21 19.34 -3.31
C ARG A 64 -0.58 17.92 -2.95
N ILE A 65 -0.96 17.16 -3.98
CA ILE A 65 -1.06 15.71 -3.86
C ILE A 65 0.34 15.15 -4.12
N LEU A 66 0.89 14.50 -3.12
CA LEU A 66 2.18 13.83 -3.14
C LEU A 66 1.94 12.34 -3.25
N LYS A 67 2.91 11.61 -3.79
CA LYS A 67 2.88 10.14 -3.83
C LYS A 67 4.01 9.60 -2.98
N PHE A 68 3.68 8.82 -1.96
CA PHE A 68 4.66 8.13 -1.13
C PHE A 68 4.87 6.73 -1.66
N THR A 69 5.99 6.53 -2.36
CA THR A 69 6.37 5.21 -2.84
C THR A 69 6.90 4.38 -1.67
N VAL A 70 6.34 3.19 -1.51
CA VAL A 70 6.76 2.20 -0.52
C VAL A 70 7.45 1.08 -1.28
N GLY A 71 8.64 0.68 -0.84
CA GLY A 71 9.40 -0.35 -1.54
C GLY A 71 8.71 -1.72 -1.47
N PRO A 72 8.95 -2.65 -2.41
CA PRO A 72 8.35 -3.99 -2.37
C PRO A 72 8.56 -4.76 -1.05
N LEU A 73 9.73 -4.60 -0.42
CA LEU A 73 10.03 -5.20 0.88
C LEU A 73 9.17 -4.63 2.01
N GLU A 74 8.93 -3.32 1.98
CA GLU A 74 8.10 -2.61 2.96
C GLU A 74 6.62 -2.92 2.72
N LEU A 75 6.18 -2.99 1.46
CA LEU A 75 4.82 -3.44 1.12
C LEU A 75 4.56 -4.83 1.72
N TRP A 76 5.50 -5.77 1.57
CA TRP A 76 5.39 -7.09 2.19
C TRP A 76 5.61 -7.11 3.70
N ALA A 77 6.21 -6.09 4.30
CA ALA A 77 6.29 -5.96 5.75
C ALA A 77 4.98 -5.42 6.35
N LEU A 78 4.30 -4.52 5.63
CA LEU A 78 3.11 -3.81 6.09
C LEU A 78 1.78 -4.41 5.61
N ASN A 79 1.80 -5.34 4.64
CA ASN A 79 0.59 -6.00 4.16
C ASN A 79 -0.04 -6.90 5.26
N SER A 80 -1.32 -6.67 5.54
CA SER A 80 -2.14 -7.38 6.52
C SER A 80 -3.25 -8.25 5.91
N SER A 81 -3.31 -8.41 4.58
CA SER A 81 -4.25 -9.33 3.91
C SER A 81 -4.10 -10.74 4.50
N PRO A 82 -5.20 -11.44 4.85
CA PRO A 82 -5.11 -12.78 5.43
C PRO A 82 -4.36 -13.78 4.54
N LYS A 83 -4.61 -13.77 3.23
CA LYS A 83 -3.97 -14.69 2.27
C LYS A 83 -2.49 -14.39 2.09
N ASP A 84 -2.14 -13.11 1.93
CA ASP A 84 -0.74 -12.68 1.83
C ASP A 84 0.02 -12.94 3.14
N SER A 85 -0.62 -12.72 4.29
CA SER A 85 -0.06 -13.00 5.61
C SER A 85 0.20 -14.48 5.82
N ALA A 86 -0.71 -15.35 5.37
CA ALA A 86 -0.54 -16.80 5.41
C ALA A 86 0.63 -17.24 4.53
N LEU A 87 0.70 -16.80 3.26
CA LEU A 87 1.82 -17.10 2.38
C LEU A 87 3.17 -16.62 2.95
N ARG A 88 3.21 -15.39 3.47
CA ARG A 88 4.41 -14.83 4.12
C ARG A 88 4.81 -15.63 5.34
N LYS A 89 3.86 -16.08 6.16
CA LYS A 89 4.12 -16.91 7.35
C LYS A 89 4.69 -18.27 6.94
N THR A 90 4.10 -18.92 5.95
CA THR A 90 4.60 -20.19 5.40
C THR A 90 6.05 -20.07 4.94
N LEU A 91 6.38 -19.05 4.13
CA LEU A 91 7.76 -18.82 3.68
C LEU A 91 8.70 -18.44 4.82
N THR A 92 8.24 -17.64 5.78
CA THR A 92 9.02 -17.22 6.96
C THR A 92 9.42 -18.42 7.80
N ASN A 93 8.51 -19.38 8.01
CA ASN A 93 8.79 -20.60 8.76
C ASN A 93 9.85 -21.48 8.07
N LYS A 94 9.93 -21.46 6.73
CA LYS A 94 10.88 -22.27 5.97
C LYS A 94 12.24 -21.61 5.77
N LEU A 95 12.30 -20.27 5.65
CA LEU A 95 13.48 -19.54 5.17
C LEU A 95 13.93 -18.38 6.08
N GLY A 96 13.15 -18.05 7.10
CA GLY A 96 13.31 -16.83 7.89
C GLY A 96 12.67 -15.58 7.24
N SER A 97 12.37 -14.59 8.08
CA SER A 97 11.56 -13.41 7.72
C SER A 97 12.17 -12.54 6.61
N VAL A 98 13.49 -12.33 6.65
CA VAL A 98 14.18 -11.45 5.68
C VAL A 98 14.14 -12.07 4.28
N ARG A 99 14.47 -13.36 4.17
CA ARG A 99 14.52 -14.05 2.88
C ARG A 99 13.13 -14.26 2.29
N ALA A 100 12.15 -14.62 3.14
CA ALA A 100 10.75 -14.71 2.72
C ALA A 100 10.27 -13.40 2.07
N ARG A 101 10.52 -12.25 2.71
CA ARG A 101 10.16 -10.94 2.13
C ARG A 101 10.90 -10.62 0.83
N LYS A 102 12.17 -10.99 0.69
CA LYS A 102 12.92 -10.81 -0.57
C LYS A 102 12.28 -11.59 -1.72
N ILE A 103 12.02 -12.89 -1.52
CA ILE A 103 11.39 -13.74 -2.53
C ILE A 103 10.01 -13.20 -2.92
N LEU A 104 9.23 -12.78 -1.93
CA LEU A 104 7.91 -12.20 -2.16
C LEU A 104 7.98 -10.85 -2.89
N ALA A 105 8.93 -9.99 -2.54
CA ALA A 105 9.17 -8.71 -3.22
C ALA A 105 9.60 -8.89 -4.68
N GLU A 106 10.43 -9.90 -4.97
CA GLU A 106 10.88 -10.21 -6.34
C GLU A 106 9.76 -10.75 -7.22
N ASN A 107 8.90 -11.62 -6.68
CA ASN A 107 7.83 -12.26 -7.45
C ASN A 107 6.53 -11.45 -7.46
N PHE A 108 6.30 -10.63 -6.44
CA PHE A 108 5.12 -9.79 -6.28
C PHE A 108 5.53 -8.38 -5.85
N PRO A 109 6.14 -7.59 -6.76
CA PRO A 109 6.68 -6.26 -6.41
C PRO A 109 5.61 -5.26 -5.96
N ARG A 110 4.34 -5.52 -6.30
CA ARG A 110 3.18 -4.72 -5.85
C ARG A 110 2.69 -5.07 -4.45
N GLY A 111 3.36 -6.00 -3.76
CA GLY A 111 3.11 -6.30 -2.35
C GLY A 111 1.98 -7.27 -2.07
N SER A 112 1.37 -7.91 -3.08
CA SER A 112 0.28 -8.87 -2.87
C SER A 112 0.32 -10.00 -3.90
N ALA A 113 0.00 -11.21 -3.43
CA ALA A 113 -0.24 -12.41 -4.22
C ALA A 113 -1.73 -12.84 -4.20
N THR A 114 -2.60 -12.07 -3.53
CA THR A 114 -4.01 -12.42 -3.28
C THR A 114 -4.74 -12.82 -4.56
N SER A 115 -4.62 -12.05 -5.64
CA SER A 115 -5.30 -12.36 -6.91
C SER A 115 -4.84 -13.68 -7.53
N LEU A 116 -3.55 -14.03 -7.41
CA LEU A 116 -3.04 -15.31 -7.90
C LEU A 116 -3.53 -16.47 -7.03
N ILE A 117 -3.53 -16.30 -5.71
CA ILE A 117 -4.04 -17.31 -4.76
C ILE A 117 -5.52 -17.58 -5.03
N GLU A 118 -6.32 -16.53 -5.27
CA GLU A 118 -7.74 -16.64 -5.61
C GLU A 118 -7.97 -17.34 -6.94
N HIS A 119 -7.24 -16.94 -7.97
CA HIS A 119 -7.31 -17.60 -9.28
C HIS A 119 -7.02 -19.10 -9.16
N ARG A 120 -5.97 -19.49 -8.40
CA ARG A 120 -5.61 -20.90 -8.22
C ARG A 120 -6.63 -21.67 -7.38
N ALA A 121 -7.16 -21.06 -6.32
CA ALA A 121 -8.21 -21.67 -5.50
C ALA A 121 -9.53 -21.90 -6.27
N GLY A 122 -9.82 -21.09 -7.28
CA GLY A 122 -10.98 -21.29 -8.16
C GLY A 122 -10.80 -22.39 -9.20
N GLN A 123 -9.55 -22.68 -9.60
CA GLN A 123 -9.26 -23.71 -10.61
C GLN A 123 -8.90 -25.08 -10.02
N HIS A 124 -8.30 -25.09 -8.84
CA HIS A 124 -7.95 -26.31 -8.13
C HIS A 124 -8.81 -26.40 -6.87
N ASN A 125 -9.54 -27.51 -6.73
CA ASN A 125 -10.23 -27.88 -5.49
C ASN A 125 -9.22 -28.36 -4.41
N SER A 126 -8.06 -27.71 -4.33
CA SER A 126 -6.95 -28.10 -3.47
C SER A 126 -6.99 -27.28 -2.18
N ASP A 127 -7.00 -27.96 -1.04
CA ASP A 127 -7.02 -27.32 0.27
C ASP A 127 -5.72 -26.54 0.60
N ASN A 128 -4.66 -26.66 -0.22
CA ASN A 128 -3.31 -26.19 0.10
C ASN A 128 -2.64 -25.27 -0.95
N VAL A 129 -3.41 -24.46 -1.70
CA VAL A 129 -2.90 -23.51 -2.71
C VAL A 129 -1.72 -22.66 -2.22
N ILE A 130 -1.74 -22.24 -0.94
CA ILE A 130 -0.71 -21.39 -0.34
C ILE A 130 0.61 -22.16 -0.14
N GLU A 131 0.56 -23.40 0.31
CA GLU A 131 1.76 -24.24 0.48
C GLU A 131 2.39 -24.60 -0.87
N ASP A 132 1.56 -24.87 -1.88
CA ASP A 132 2.03 -25.16 -3.23
C ASP A 132 2.74 -23.95 -3.84
N LEU A 133 2.13 -22.76 -3.71
CA LEU A 133 2.75 -21.50 -4.15
C LEU A 133 4.05 -21.22 -3.39
N ALA A 134 4.09 -21.42 -2.07
CA ALA A 134 5.31 -21.23 -1.30
C ALA A 134 6.44 -22.15 -1.77
N SER A 135 6.12 -23.42 -2.02
CA SER A 135 7.08 -24.44 -2.49
C SER A 135 7.58 -24.13 -3.90
N GLU A 136 6.69 -23.66 -4.79
CA GLU A 136 7.05 -23.18 -6.13
C GLU A 136 8.04 -21.99 -6.05
N LEU A 137 7.75 -21.00 -5.20
CA LEU A 137 8.60 -19.82 -5.01
C LEU A 137 9.99 -20.19 -4.48
N ILE A 138 10.07 -21.16 -3.56
CA ILE A 138 11.35 -21.70 -3.06
C ILE A 138 12.11 -22.38 -4.20
N ARG A 139 11.45 -23.27 -4.96
CA ARG A 139 12.08 -23.99 -6.07
C ARG A 139 12.63 -23.04 -7.13
N LYS A 140 11.93 -21.93 -7.41
CA LYS A 140 12.35 -20.92 -8.39
C LYS A 140 13.66 -20.22 -8.01
N GLN A 141 14.03 -20.20 -6.72
CA GLN A 141 15.30 -19.62 -6.25
C GLN A 141 16.50 -20.55 -6.52
N GLY A 142 16.28 -21.84 -6.80
CA GLY A 142 17.36 -22.79 -7.10
C GLY A 142 18.38 -22.91 -5.95
N TYR A 143 19.67 -22.86 -6.28
CA TYR A 143 20.78 -22.90 -5.31
C TYR A 143 21.03 -21.55 -4.59
N ASN A 144 20.28 -20.49 -4.90
CA ASN A 144 20.36 -19.21 -4.19
C ASN A 144 19.54 -19.24 -2.87
N LEU A 145 19.52 -20.40 -2.20
CA LEU A 145 18.86 -20.67 -0.91
C LEU A 145 19.83 -20.67 0.28
#